data_AF-A0A4R3VJD7-F1
#
_entry.id   AF-A0A4R3VJD7-F1
#
_cell.length_a   1.000
_cell.length_b   1.000
_cell.length_c   1.000
_cell.angle_alpha   90.00
_cell.angle_beta   90.00
_cell.angle_gamma   90.00
#
_symmetry.space_group_name_H-M   'P 1'
#
loop_
_entity.id
_entity.type
_entity.pdbx_description
1 polymer ?
#
loop_
_entity_poly.entity_id
_entity_poly.type
_entity_poly.pdbx_seq_one_letter_code
_entity_poly.pdbx_strand_id
1 'polypeptide(L)' 'MIGAIQPVRNAAVAYDGKQAVAMLRYRPNEPLSSILKRLDTAIATAQASGERVDEWNQPGVNWT' A
#
# COMPACT_ATOMS: atom_id res chain seq x y z
N MET A 1 -19.27 0.58 2.33
CA MET A 1 -19.33 2.03 2.66
C MET A 1 -18.54 2.74 1.57
N ILE A 2 -19.17 3.64 0.81
CA ILE A 2 -18.50 4.42 -0.25
C ILE A 2 -18.28 5.83 0.31
N GLY A 3 -17.03 6.26 0.38
CA GLY A 3 -16.63 7.60 0.81
C GLY A 3 -15.72 8.24 -0.23
N ALA A 4 -15.62 9.57 -0.22
CA ALA A 4 -14.74 10.29 -1.13
C ALA A 4 -13.28 10.19 -0.67
N ILE A 5 -12.43 9.64 -1.53
CA ILE A 5 -10.97 9.66 -1.35
C ILE A 5 -10.41 10.68 -2.34
N GLN A 6 -9.51 11.55 -1.87
CA GLN A 6 -8.80 12.50 -2.74
C GLN A 6 -8.00 11.73 -3.81
N PRO A 7 -7.79 12.30 -5.02
CA PRO A 7 -7.04 11.63 -6.07
C PRO A 7 -5.67 11.13 -5.57
N VAL A 8 -5.50 9.81 -5.60
CA VAL A 8 -4.25 9.16 -5.24
C VAL A 8 -3.27 9.35 -6.39
N ARG A 9 -2.34 10.30 -6.24
CA ARG A 9 -1.42 10.64 -7.33
C ARG A 9 -0.40 9.53 -7.59
N ASN A 10 0.19 8.96 -6.53
CA ASN A 10 1.23 7.94 -6.63
C ASN A 10 0.99 6.85 -5.57
N ALA A 11 0.72 5.62 -6.00
CA ALA A 11 0.58 4.46 -5.12
C ALA A 11 1.14 3.20 -5.78
N ALA A 12 1.63 2.26 -4.97
CA ALA A 12 2.00 0.93 -5.41
C ALA A 12 1.06 -0.09 -4.77
N VAL A 13 0.43 -0.91 -5.60
CA VAL A 13 -0.57 -1.88 -5.17
C VAL A 13 -0.21 -3.26 -5.71
N ALA A 14 -0.20 -4.26 -4.84
CA ALA A 14 -0.08 -5.66 -5.22
C ALA A 14 -1.44 -6.34 -5.11
N TYR A 15 -1.81 -7.11 -6.13
CA TYR A 15 -3.09 -7.82 -6.22
C TYR A 15 -2.86 -9.29 -6.54
N ASP A 16 -3.48 -10.20 -5.79
CA ASP A 16 -3.32 -11.66 -5.96
C ASP A 16 -4.36 -12.30 -6.88
N GLY A 17 -5.19 -11.50 -7.56
CA GLY A 17 -6.30 -11.99 -8.38
C GLY A 17 -7.64 -12.10 -7.64
N LYS A 18 -7.64 -12.02 -6.31
CA LYS A 18 -8.86 -12.02 -5.47
C LYS A 18 -8.98 -10.73 -4.67
N GLN A 19 -7.87 -10.23 -4.14
CA GLN A 19 -7.83 -9.09 -3.24
C GLN A 19 -6.45 -8.38 -3.26
N ALA A 20 -6.43 -7.08 -2.96
CA ALA A 20 -5.19 -6.27 -2.93
C ALA A 20 -4.25 -6.57 -1.73
N VAL A 21 -3.31 -7.48 -1.88
CA VAL A 21 -2.46 -8.00 -0.79
C VAL A 21 -1.61 -6.93 -0.10
N ALA A 22 -1.16 -5.92 -0.86
CA ALA A 22 -0.42 -4.80 -0.31
C ALA A 22 -0.84 -3.48 -0.99
N MET A 23 -1.02 -2.42 -0.19
CA MET A 23 -1.24 -1.06 -0.67
C MET A 23 -0.26 -0.12 0.03
N LEU A 24 0.67 0.44 -0.74
CA LEU A 24 1.71 1.34 -0.24
C LEU A 24 1.48 2.76 -0.73
N ARG A 25 1.77 3.73 0.13
CA ARG A 25 1.76 5.15 -0.23
C ARG A 25 3.15 5.55 -0.74
N TYR A 26 3.17 6.19 -1.90
CA TYR A 26 4.39 6.79 -2.42
C TYR A 26 4.79 7.99 -1.56
N ARG A 27 6.07 8.07 -1.19
CA ARG A 27 6.62 9.21 -0.45
C ARG A 27 7.29 10.18 -1.44
N PRO A 28 7.13 11.51 -1.29
CA PRO A 28 7.51 12.49 -2.31
C PRO A 28 8.97 12.40 -2.80
N ASN A 29 9.89 12.00 -1.93
CA ASN A 29 11.33 11.91 -2.21
C ASN A 29 11.84 10.47 -2.30
N GLU A 30 10.94 9.49 -2.47
CA GLU A 30 11.33 8.09 -2.58
C GLU A 30 11.57 7.69 -4.04
N PRO A 31 12.73 7.10 -4.39
CA PRO A 31 12.94 6.61 -5.74
C PRO A 31 12.04 5.40 -6.02
N LEU A 32 11.67 5.20 -7.30
CA LEU A 32 10.82 4.10 -7.74
C LEU A 32 11.33 2.72 -7.27
N SER A 33 12.65 2.52 -7.27
CA SER A 33 13.27 1.29 -6.79
C SER A 33 13.04 1.03 -5.30
N SER A 34 12.92 2.07 -4.47
CA SER A 34 12.66 1.94 -3.04
C SER A 34 11.21 1.54 -2.76
N ILE A 35 10.23 2.12 -3.46
CA ILE A 35 8.83 1.71 -3.30
C ILE A 35 8.60 0.28 -3.80
N LEU A 36 9.29 -0.15 -4.88
CA LEU A 36 9.20 -1.52 -5.36
C LEU A 36 9.79 -2.54 -4.36
N LYS A 37 10.94 -2.22 -3.73
CA LYS A 37 11.51 -3.07 -2.66
C LYS A 37 10.58 -3.19 -1.45
N ARG A 38 9.95 -2.08 -1.06
CA ARG A 38 8.94 -2.08 0.01
C ARG A 38 7.72 -2.89 -0.38
N LEU A 39 7.28 -2.82 -1.65
CA LEU A 39 6.16 -3.61 -2.15
C LEU A 39 6.48 -5.10 -2.07
N ASP A 40 7.66 -5.50 -2.50
CA ASP A 40 8.12 -6.88 -2.43
C ASP A 40 8.16 -7.40 -0.98
N THR A 41 8.68 -6.59 -0.05
CA THR A 41 8.69 -6.92 1.39
C THR A 41 7.27 -7.00 1.97
N ALA A 42 6.37 -6.11 1.53
CA ALA A 42 4.98 -6.10 1.98
C ALA A 42 4.21 -7.32 1.46
N ILE A 43 4.45 -7.74 0.22
CA ILE A 43 3.90 -8.98 -0.34
C ILE A 43 4.41 -10.20 0.44
N ALA A 44 5.73 -10.29 0.65
CA ALA A 44 6.34 -11.39 1.39
C ALA A 44 5.79 -11.48 2.83
N THR A 45 5.63 -10.33 3.49
CA THR A 45 5.03 -10.25 4.83
C THR A 45 3.59 -10.74 4.81
N ALA A 46 2.77 -10.26 3.86
CA ALA A 46 1.38 -10.66 3.76
C ALA A 46 1.20 -12.14 3.40
N GLN A 47 2.12 -12.73 2.64
CA GLN A 47 2.16 -14.17 2.40
C GLN A 47 2.54 -14.97 3.65
N ALA A 48 3.45 -14.43 4.48
CA ALA A 48 3.93 -15.12 5.68
C ALA A 48 2.96 -15.00 6.88
N SER A 49 2.36 -13.83 7.09
CA SER A 49 1.43 -13.58 8.20
C SER A 49 -0.03 -13.86 7.86
N GLY A 50 -0.37 -13.87 6.57
CA GLY A 50 -1.75 -13.87 6.09
C GLY A 50 -2.48 -12.53 6.28
N GLU A 51 -1.83 -11.53 6.90
CA GLU A 51 -2.37 -10.19 7.08
C GLU A 51 -1.95 -9.27 5.94
N ARG A 52 -2.92 -8.52 5.41
CA ARG A 52 -2.69 -7.58 4.32
C ARG A 52 -1.95 -6.36 4.83
N VAL A 53 -0.98 -5.90 4.05
CA VAL A 53 -0.22 -4.69 4.39
C VAL A 53 -0.88 -3.50 3.72
N ASP A 54 -1.64 -2.75 4.50
CA ASP A 54 -2.34 -1.55 4.03
C ASP A 54 -1.80 -0.32 4.76
N GLU A 55 -1.00 0.50 4.08
CA GLU A 55 -0.52 1.79 4.60
C GLU A 55 -1.57 2.91 4.48
N TRP A 56 -2.60 2.71 3.67
CA TRP A 56 -3.66 3.69 3.45
C TRP A 56 -4.70 3.62 4.56
N ASN A 57 -5.14 2.42 4.96
CA ASN A 57 -6.18 2.26 5.97
C ASN A 57 -5.66 2.08 7.41
N GLN A 58 -4.44 2.53 7.72
CA GLN A 58 -3.95 2.44 9.10
C GLN A 58 -4.70 3.41 10.02
N PRO A 59 -5.16 2.96 11.20
CA PRO A 59 -5.79 3.84 12.17
C PRO A 59 -4.79 4.92 12.62
N GLY A 60 -5.14 6.19 12.42
CA GLY A 60 -4.32 7.34 12.79
C GLY A 60 -3.54 8.02 11.66
N VAL A 61 -3.67 7.56 10.41
CA VAL A 61 -3.08 8.27 9.25
C VAL A 61 -3.85 9.56 9.00
N ASN A 62 -3.18 10.69 9.23
CA ASN A 62 -3.72 12.01 8.92
C ASN A 62 -3.46 12.32 7.44
N TRP A 63 -4.54 12.56 6.70
CA TRP A 63 -4.53 12.82 5.26
C TRP A 63 -4.26 14.30 4.99
N THR A 64 -3.11 14.79 5.44
CA THR A 64 -2.61 16.13 5.09
C THR A 64 -1.81 16.11 3.80
#